data_AF-A0A953HD04-F1
#
_entry.id   AF-A0A953HD04-F1
#
_cell.length_a   1.000
_cell.length_b   1.000
_cell.length_c   1.000
_cell.angle_alpha   90.00
_cell.angle_beta   90.00
_cell.angle_gamma   90.00
#
_symmetry.space_group_name_H-M   'P 1'
#
loop_
_entity.id
_entity.type
_entity.pdbx_description
1 polymer ?
#
loop_
_entity_poly.entity_id
_entity_poly.type
_entity_poly.pdbx_seq_one_letter_code
_entity_poly.pdbx_strand_id
1 'polypeptide(L)' 'MSNRSLTRGISEFLDIVGSAFAVSAATREHRPARDADLLRLGIDPVRFRGIKRF' A
#
# COMPACT_ATOMS: atom_id res chain seq x y z
N MET A 1 28.04 0.18 14.69
CA MET A 1 26.60 0.50 14.51
C MET A 1 26.29 0.56 13.02
N SER A 2 25.78 -0.51 12.39
CA SER A 2 25.45 -0.51 10.95
C SER A 2 24.28 -1.44 10.59
N ASN A 3 24.06 -2.51 11.37
CA ASN A 3 23.03 -3.51 11.08
C ASN A 3 21.57 -3.05 11.27
N ARG A 4 21.32 -1.95 12.00
CA ARG A 4 19.96 -1.42 12.24
C ARG A 4 19.39 -0.61 11.07
N SER A 5 20.25 -0.05 10.21
CA SER A 5 19.80 0.78 9.08
C SER A 5 19.33 -0.08 7.91
N LEU A 6 20.05 -1.17 7.62
CA LEU A 6 19.72 -2.11 6.55
C LEU A 6 18.42 -2.88 6.82
N THR A 7 18.23 -3.36 8.05
CA THR A 7 16.99 -4.03 8.45
C THR A 7 15.78 -3.10 8.37
N ARG A 8 15.93 -1.83 8.77
CA ARG A 8 14.86 -0.83 8.64
C ARG A 8 14.47 -0.55 7.18
N GLY A 9 15.46 -0.42 6.28
CA GLY A 9 15.19 -0.19 4.86
C GLY A 9 14.52 -1.36 4.14
N ILE A 10 14.90 -2.60 4.47
CA ILE A 10 14.27 -3.80 3.90
C ILE A 10 12.84 -3.97 4.42
N SER A 11 12.61 -3.74 5.71
CA SER A 11 11.25 -3.76 6.28
C SER A 11 10.33 -2.73 5.62
N GLU A 12 10.82 -1.51 5.41
CA GLU A 12 10.05 -0.44 4.77
C GLU A 12 9.73 -0.76 3.30
N PHE A 13 10.68 -1.33 2.56
CA PHE A 13 10.46 -1.80 1.19
C PHE A 13 9.40 -2.92 1.13
N LEU A 14 9.50 -3.93 2.02
CA LEU A 14 8.54 -5.03 2.07
C LEU A 14 7.13 -4.55 2.50
N ASP A 15 7.05 -3.56 3.39
CA ASP A 15 5.78 -2.91 3.78
C ASP A 15 5.11 -2.23 2.58
N ILE A 16 5.88 -1.54 1.72
CA ILE A 16 5.38 -0.88 0.51
C ILE A 16 4.90 -1.91 -0.51
N VAL A 17 5.71 -2.95 -0.78
CA VAL A 17 5.34 -4.03 -1.72
C VAL A 17 4.11 -4.78 -1.22
N GLY A 18 4.03 -5.08 0.08
CA GLY A 18 2.85 -5.68 0.71
C GLY A 18 1.61 -4.82 0.57
N SER A 19 1.73 -3.50 0.77
CA SER A 19 0.63 -2.54 0.59
C SER A 19 0.14 -2.52 -0.87
N ALA A 20 1.06 -2.52 -1.85
CA ALA A 20 0.70 -2.58 -3.28
C ALA A 20 -0.06 -3.86 -3.63
N PHE A 21 0.39 -5.00 -3.10
CA PHE A 21 -0.27 -6.29 -3.30
C PHE A 21 -1.67 -6.32 -2.68
N ALA A 22 -1.82 -5.80 -1.46
CA ALA A 22 -3.10 -5.70 -0.76
C ALA A 22 -4.11 -4.81 -1.51
N VAL A 23 -3.67 -3.65 -2.01
CA VAL A 23 -4.49 -2.74 -2.82
C VAL A 23 -4.90 -3.41 -4.14
N SER A 24 -3.98 -4.14 -4.79
CA SER A 24 -4.26 -4.85 -6.03
C SER A 24 -5.28 -5.98 -5.84
N ALA A 25 -5.13 -6.77 -4.77
CA ALA A 25 -6.07 -7.82 -4.40
C ALA A 25 -7.46 -7.25 -4.08
N ALA A 26 -7.53 -6.20 -3.25
CA ALA A 26 -8.81 -5.54 -2.93
C ALA A 26 -9.48 -4.95 -4.19
N THR A 27 -8.70 -4.38 -5.11
CA THR A 27 -9.22 -3.89 -6.39
C THR A 27 -9.82 -5.03 -7.21
N ARG A 28 -9.09 -6.15 -7.34
CA ARG A 28 -9.52 -7.35 -8.08
C ARG A 28 -10.75 -8.02 -7.48
N GLU A 29 -10.85 -8.07 -6.16
CA GLU A 29 -11.97 -8.66 -5.43
C GLU A 29 -13.18 -7.71 -5.30
N HIS A 30 -13.17 -6.56 -5.99
CA HIS A 30 -14.17 -5.50 -5.83
C HIS A 30 -14.34 -4.98 -4.39
N ARG A 31 -13.42 -5.33 -3.49
CA ARG A 31 -13.42 -4.89 -2.09
C ARG A 31 -12.81 -3.48 -1.95
N PRO A 32 -13.20 -2.69 -0.94
CA PRO A 32 -12.48 -1.46 -0.60
C PRO A 32 -11.07 -1.80 -0.11
N ALA A 33 -10.06 -1.19 -0.72
CA ALA A 33 -8.68 -1.24 -0.23
C ALA A 33 -8.56 -0.44 1.08
N ARG A 34 -7.64 -0.84 1.97
CA ARG A 34 -7.42 -0.16 3.25
C ARG A 34 -6.76 1.19 3.03
N ASP A 35 -7.23 2.21 3.73
CA ASP A 35 -6.72 3.58 3.59
C ASP A 35 -5.25 3.70 3.99
N ALA A 36 -4.80 2.91 4.97
CA ALA A 36 -3.40 2.87 5.40
C ALA A 36 -2.45 2.38 4.29
N ASP A 37 -2.87 1.39 3.50
CA ASP A 37 -2.06 0.83 2.41
C ASP A 37 -2.00 1.80 1.23
N LEU A 38 -3.11 2.50 0.95
CA LEU A 38 -3.18 3.55 -0.07
C LEU A 38 -2.26 4.72 0.29
N LEU A 39 -2.32 5.20 1.54
CA LEU A 39 -1.47 6.28 2.03
C LEU A 39 0.03 5.90 1.97
N ARG A 40 0.37 4.65 2.31
CA ARG A 40 1.75 4.14 2.19
C ARG A 40 2.26 4.12 0.74
N LEU A 41 1.38 3.95 -0.24
CA LEU A 41 1.71 4.01 -1.66
C LEU A 41 1.71 5.44 -2.23
N GLY A 42 1.43 6.46 -1.40
CA GLY A 42 1.25 7.84 -1.86
C GLY A 42 -0.03 8.06 -2.66
N ILE A 43 -0.99 7.14 -2.54
CA ILE A 43 -2.28 7.18 -3.22
C ILE A 43 -3.30 7.80 -2.27
N ASP A 44 -3.97 8.87 -2.70
CA ASP A 44 -5.07 9.47 -1.95
C ASP A 44 -6.29 8.51 -1.96
N PRO A 45 -6.74 8.02 -0.79
CA PRO A 45 -7.84 7.06 -0.71
C PRO A 45 -9.18 7.62 -1.20
N VAL A 46 -9.41 8.93 -1.09
CA VAL A 46 -10.63 9.57 -1.59
C VAL A 46 -10.62 9.59 -3.12
N ARG A 47 -9.48 9.96 -3.72
CA ARG A 47 -9.30 9.90 -5.18
C ARG A 47 -9.38 8.47 -5.71
N PHE A 48 -8.78 7.52 -5.01
CA PHE A 48 -8.80 6.10 -5.37
C PHE A 48 -10.22 5.52 -5.41
N ARG A 49 -11.04 5.82 -4.40
CA ARG A 49 -12.46 5.42 -4.37
C ARG A 49 -13.27 6.09 -5.49
N GLY A 50 -12.93 7.31 -5.87
CA GLY A 50 -13.56 8.03 -6.99
C GLY A 50 -13.29 7.41 -8.37
N ILE A 51 -12.18 6.69 -8.55
CA ILE A 51 -11.83 5.98 -9.80
C ILE A 51 -12.71 4.73 -9.99
N LYS A 52 -13.19 4.10 -8.90
CA LYS A 52 -14.08 2.93 -8.89
C LYS A 52 -15.53 3.25 -9.28
N ARG A 53 -15.77 4.27 -10.11
CA ARG A 53 -17.09 4.60 -10.68
C ARG A 53 -17.33 3.80 -11.96
N PHE A 54 -17.34 2.48 -11.84
CA PHE A 54 -17.93 1.52 -12.78
C PHE A 54 -18.52 0.37 -11.98
#